data_AF-S2JJC8-F1
#
_entry.id   AF-S2JJC8-F1
#
_cell.length_a   1.000
_cell.length_b   1.000
_cell.length_c   1.000
_cell.angle_alpha   90.00
_cell.angle_beta   90.00
_cell.angle_gamma   90.00
#
_symmetry.space_group_name_H-M   'P 1'
#
loop_
_entity.id
_entity.type
_entity.pdbx_description
1 polymer ?
#
loop_
_entity_poly.entity_id
_entity_poly.type
_entity_poly.pdbx_seq_one_letter_code
_entity_poly.pdbx_strand_id
1 'polypeptide(L)'
;MSVASATAAPVLPDHVKKPNEEEFKKELAEVNANIEKLQKQFDAVKEKINKTPQKNDNARREEIKAELNEIRDKQAALKKTRKAVYEQLDAINDSIRNKVGSIKGFQTKIPFKTTEEVDARIAELESKIEAGVRIVEEKKMLQEISLLKRNRLSVEDVDGQQAAINKEREIYGELKKNIDDSEAKKLSDRYEELDAEFKLLYADQSKQREARNQLYDERNRLKALLDEEYSKMRTMRDEHRKNNDEYYTFVRQLREYKREQEQLRKEQEENEKRQEAAKQELELAALPAFESEIALCDNLAIFLESFVSSGADKKSQQEPSVNAAADAFDGMVIKKRDEEDFFVGKSKKKQQQKQKDPKDKKSDSLKLPLATMEAFFDIKVTVPTKISEIPATLTKLKERKEYYIAEQPKATELNKKKAEEKIKAMQKEEEEQKKAEAEAAAAAAAAAAAEKQETPTEEKKEE
;
A
#
# COMPACT_ATOMS: atom_id res chain seq x y z
N MET A 1 -11.98 55.97 -9.79
CA MET A 1 -11.93 54.76 -10.62
C MET A 1 -11.45 53.62 -9.73
N SER A 2 -12.39 53.00 -9.04
CA SER A 2 -12.13 51.85 -8.16
C SER A 2 -12.06 50.61 -9.05
N VAL A 3 -11.04 49.80 -8.83
CA VAL A 3 -10.78 48.56 -9.54
C VAL A 3 -12.00 47.65 -9.37
N ALA A 4 -12.78 47.49 -10.44
CA ALA A 4 -13.71 46.38 -10.55
C ALA A 4 -12.86 45.11 -10.44
N SER A 5 -12.87 44.49 -9.26
CA SER A 5 -12.39 43.14 -9.07
C SER A 5 -13.23 42.26 -9.98
N ALA A 6 -12.70 41.98 -11.18
CA ALA A 6 -13.21 40.93 -12.02
C ALA A 6 -13.03 39.65 -11.22
N THR A 7 -14.11 39.18 -10.61
CA THR A 7 -14.20 37.85 -10.04
C THR A 7 -13.84 36.89 -11.17
N ALA A 8 -12.63 36.34 -11.09
CA ALA A 8 -12.12 35.41 -12.09
C ALA A 8 -13.15 34.29 -12.23
N ALA A 9 -13.62 34.04 -13.47
CA ALA A 9 -14.56 32.97 -13.73
C ALA A 9 -13.98 31.67 -13.14
N PRO A 10 -14.77 30.89 -12.38
CA PRO A 10 -14.26 29.68 -11.78
C PRO A 10 -13.74 28.76 -12.90
N VAL A 11 -12.65 28.06 -12.63
CA VAL A 11 -11.95 27.19 -13.60
C VAL A 11 -12.47 25.76 -13.48
N LEU A 12 -12.90 25.17 -14.61
CA LEU A 12 -13.44 23.82 -14.63
C LEU A 12 -12.35 22.81 -14.24
N PRO A 13 -12.55 21.97 -13.21
CA PRO A 13 -11.58 20.94 -12.87
C PRO A 13 -11.54 19.84 -13.95
N ASP A 14 -10.37 19.23 -14.13
CA ASP A 14 -10.15 18.18 -15.13
C ASP A 14 -10.93 16.90 -14.79
N HIS A 15 -11.60 16.31 -15.79
CA HIS A 15 -12.46 15.16 -15.57
C HIS A 15 -11.68 13.90 -15.21
N VAL A 16 -11.89 13.41 -13.98
CA VAL A 16 -11.40 12.11 -13.51
C VAL A 16 -12.52 11.07 -13.60
N LYS A 17 -12.23 9.90 -14.16
CA LYS A 17 -13.19 8.78 -14.27
C LYS A 17 -13.37 8.09 -12.91
N LYS A 18 -14.58 7.62 -12.62
CA LYS A 18 -14.84 6.82 -11.42
C LYS A 18 -14.10 5.48 -11.51
N PRO A 19 -13.37 5.04 -10.47
CA PRO A 19 -12.79 3.69 -10.43
C PRO A 19 -13.88 2.60 -10.51
N ASN A 20 -13.61 1.55 -11.28
CA ASN A 20 -14.52 0.40 -11.43
C ASN A 20 -14.42 -0.53 -10.21
N GLU A 21 -15.32 -0.34 -9.24
CA GLU A 21 -15.31 -1.09 -7.98
C GLU A 21 -15.53 -2.61 -8.15
N GLU A 22 -16.27 -3.03 -9.17
CA GLU A 22 -16.57 -4.46 -9.39
C GLU A 22 -15.38 -5.23 -9.96
N GLU A 23 -14.63 -4.62 -10.87
CA GLU A 23 -13.41 -5.20 -11.44
C GLU A 23 -12.34 -5.33 -10.37
N PHE A 24 -12.13 -4.28 -9.57
CA PHE A 24 -11.22 -4.29 -8.43
C PHE A 24 -11.57 -5.37 -7.40
N LYS A 25 -12.85 -5.56 -7.07
CA LYS A 25 -13.29 -6.62 -6.15
C LYS A 25 -13.03 -8.01 -6.70
N LYS A 26 -13.22 -8.23 -8.02
CA LYS A 26 -12.91 -9.51 -8.67
C LYS A 26 -11.41 -9.81 -8.63
N GLU A 27 -10.59 -8.85 -9.02
CA GLU A 27 -9.12 -8.98 -9.01
C GLU A 27 -8.58 -9.21 -7.59
N LEU A 28 -9.10 -8.50 -6.59
CA LEU A 28 -8.75 -8.76 -5.19
C LEU A 28 -9.15 -10.17 -4.75
N ALA A 29 -10.32 -10.66 -5.14
CA ALA A 29 -10.75 -12.01 -4.79
C ALA A 29 -9.84 -13.08 -5.41
N GLU A 30 -9.40 -12.88 -6.65
CA GLU A 30 -8.46 -13.77 -7.33
C GLU A 30 -7.08 -13.78 -6.64
N VAL A 31 -6.52 -12.62 -6.32
CA VAL A 31 -5.25 -12.50 -5.60
C VAL A 31 -5.35 -13.12 -4.20
N ASN A 32 -6.42 -12.86 -3.46
CA ASN A 32 -6.65 -13.46 -2.14
C ASN A 32 -6.75 -15.00 -2.24
N ALA A 33 -7.46 -15.53 -3.23
CA ALA A 33 -7.56 -16.97 -3.44
C ALA A 33 -6.19 -17.61 -3.77
N ASN A 34 -5.32 -16.91 -4.50
CA ASN A 34 -3.97 -17.36 -4.77
C ASN A 34 -3.08 -17.31 -3.52
N ILE A 35 -3.18 -16.24 -2.71
CA ILE A 35 -2.50 -16.13 -1.41
C ILE A 35 -2.89 -17.30 -0.50
N GLU A 36 -4.18 -17.61 -0.36
CA GLU A 36 -4.64 -18.73 0.47
C GLU A 36 -4.08 -20.09 0.00
N LYS A 37 -4.02 -20.32 -1.32
CA LYS A 37 -3.43 -21.53 -1.90
C LYS A 37 -1.94 -21.63 -1.59
N LEU A 38 -1.19 -20.55 -1.83
CA LEU A 38 0.25 -20.49 -1.57
C LEU A 38 0.55 -20.62 -0.07
N GLN A 39 -0.27 -20.02 0.78
CA GLN A 39 -0.12 -20.09 2.24
C GLN A 39 -0.34 -21.52 2.76
N LYS A 40 -1.37 -22.23 2.28
CA LYS A 40 -1.57 -23.65 2.60
C LYS A 40 -0.37 -24.51 2.18
N GLN A 41 0.19 -24.27 1.00
CA GLN A 41 1.39 -24.97 0.53
C GLN A 41 2.61 -24.63 1.40
N PHE A 42 2.79 -23.35 1.74
CA PHE A 42 3.88 -22.88 2.58
C PHE A 42 3.82 -23.51 3.98
N ASP A 43 2.63 -23.52 4.61
CA ASP A 43 2.43 -24.12 5.92
C ASP A 43 2.66 -25.63 5.89
N ALA A 44 2.21 -26.32 4.85
CA ALA A 44 2.49 -27.74 4.67
C ALA A 44 3.99 -28.04 4.54
N VAL A 45 4.75 -27.23 3.80
CA VAL A 45 6.23 -27.36 3.70
C VAL A 45 6.89 -27.03 5.04
N LYS A 46 6.42 -25.99 5.74
CA LYS A 46 6.92 -25.61 7.07
C LYS A 46 6.71 -26.73 8.10
N GLU A 47 5.55 -27.37 8.08
CA GLU A 47 5.28 -28.55 8.92
C GLU A 47 6.19 -29.72 8.58
N LYS A 48 6.43 -30.00 7.28
CA LYS A 48 7.38 -31.05 6.86
C LYS A 48 8.80 -30.77 7.37
N ILE A 49 9.23 -29.51 7.34
CA ILE A 49 10.53 -29.09 7.88
C ILE A 49 10.57 -29.30 9.40
N ASN A 50 9.53 -28.89 10.13
CA ASN A 50 9.47 -29.05 11.59
C ASN A 50 9.43 -30.52 12.04
N LYS A 51 8.82 -31.41 11.24
CA LYS A 51 8.81 -32.86 11.47
C LYS A 51 10.14 -33.53 11.12
N THR A 52 11.00 -32.86 10.35
CA THR A 52 12.32 -33.41 10.01
C THR A 52 13.25 -33.27 11.21
N PRO A 53 13.83 -34.36 11.73
CA PRO A 53 14.68 -34.31 12.92
C PRO A 53 15.89 -33.39 12.68
N GLN A 54 16.10 -32.46 13.60
CA GLN A 54 17.14 -31.43 13.50
C GLN A 54 18.52 -31.94 13.99
N LYS A 55 18.52 -33.05 14.73
CA LYS A 55 19.71 -33.64 15.36
C LYS A 55 20.19 -34.81 14.50
N ASN A 56 21.31 -34.59 13.80
CA ASN A 56 22.06 -35.69 13.22
C ASN A 56 22.88 -36.30 14.35
N ASP A 57 22.72 -37.60 14.62
CA ASP A 57 23.57 -38.37 15.53
C ASP A 57 24.98 -38.52 14.92
N ASN A 58 25.73 -37.41 14.90
CA ASN A 58 27.11 -37.36 14.44
C ASN A 58 28.06 -38.12 15.39
N ALA A 59 27.62 -38.46 16.61
CA ALA A 59 28.42 -39.15 17.62
C ALA A 59 28.95 -40.50 17.10
N ARG A 60 28.08 -41.36 16.57
CA ARG A 60 28.49 -42.66 16.00
C ARG A 60 29.46 -42.50 14.82
N ARG A 61 29.30 -41.44 14.03
CA ARG A 61 30.20 -41.16 12.90
C ARG A 61 31.58 -40.69 13.37
N GLU A 62 31.64 -39.89 14.41
CA GLU A 62 32.90 -39.45 15.01
C GLU A 62 33.62 -40.61 15.70
N GLU A 63 32.89 -41.50 16.37
CA GLU A 63 33.40 -42.75 16.92
C GLU A 63 34.01 -43.63 15.82
N ILE A 64 33.28 -43.92 14.73
CA ILE A 64 33.79 -44.74 13.63
C ILE A 64 35.04 -44.10 12.99
N LYS A 65 35.08 -42.77 12.87
CA LYS A 65 36.30 -42.07 12.39
C LYS A 65 37.48 -42.25 13.33
N ALA A 66 37.25 -42.16 14.63
CA ALA A 66 38.29 -42.39 15.63
C ALA A 66 38.80 -43.84 15.55
N GLU A 67 37.90 -44.83 15.52
CA GLU A 67 38.24 -46.24 15.37
C GLU A 67 39.01 -46.52 14.06
N LEU A 68 38.57 -45.95 12.93
CA LEU A 68 39.26 -46.10 11.64
C LEU A 68 40.67 -45.50 11.66
N ASN A 69 40.86 -44.36 12.34
CA ASN A 69 42.18 -43.76 12.51
C ASN A 69 43.08 -44.61 13.41
N GLU A 70 42.56 -45.10 14.53
CA GLU A 70 43.30 -46.01 15.41
C GLU A 70 43.71 -47.30 14.69
N ILE A 71 42.83 -47.88 13.89
CA ILE A 71 43.15 -49.08 13.09
C ILE A 71 44.22 -48.75 12.06
N ARG A 72 44.13 -47.59 11.38
CA ARG A 72 45.16 -47.16 10.42
C ARG A 72 46.52 -46.98 11.09
N ASP A 73 46.56 -46.41 12.30
CA ASP A 73 47.80 -46.25 13.07
C ASP A 73 48.37 -47.59 13.51
N LYS A 74 47.52 -48.51 13.99
CA LYS A 74 47.91 -49.89 14.34
C LYS A 74 48.45 -50.65 13.12
N GLN A 75 47.79 -50.54 11.96
CA GLN A 75 48.25 -51.13 10.71
C GLN A 75 49.59 -50.54 10.25
N ALA A 76 49.77 -49.22 10.37
CA ALA A 76 51.03 -48.56 10.04
C ALA A 76 52.18 -48.99 10.97
N ALA A 77 51.90 -49.11 12.28
CA ALA A 77 52.85 -49.60 13.27
C ALA A 77 53.25 -51.06 13.00
N LEU A 78 52.28 -51.96 12.78
CA LEU A 78 52.52 -53.36 12.42
C LEU A 78 53.30 -53.49 11.11
N LYS A 79 53.01 -52.65 10.11
CA LYS A 79 53.77 -52.62 8.86
C LYS A 79 55.22 -52.21 9.09
N LYS A 80 55.46 -51.22 9.97
CA LYS A 80 56.81 -50.76 10.33
C LYS A 80 57.59 -51.84 11.09
N THR A 81 56.98 -52.50 12.08
CA THR A 81 57.63 -53.59 12.82
C THR A 81 57.93 -54.77 11.91
N ARG A 82 56.98 -55.16 11.06
CA ARG A 82 57.16 -56.24 10.09
C ARG A 82 58.28 -55.93 9.09
N LYS A 83 58.35 -54.70 8.58
CA LYS A 83 59.45 -54.27 7.70
C LYS A 83 60.81 -54.39 8.39
N ALA A 84 60.92 -53.93 9.64
CA ALA A 84 62.15 -54.04 10.41
C ALA A 84 62.56 -55.51 10.66
N VAL A 85 61.60 -56.40 10.96
CA VAL A 85 61.87 -57.83 11.12
C VAL A 85 62.34 -58.45 9.81
N TYR A 86 61.74 -58.10 8.66
CA TYR A 86 62.23 -58.59 7.36
C TYR A 86 63.63 -58.07 7.03
N GLU A 87 63.95 -56.81 7.31
CA GLU A 87 65.30 -56.26 7.13
C GLU A 87 66.34 -57.00 8.00
N GLN A 88 66.00 -57.34 9.25
CA GLN A 88 66.86 -58.15 10.12
C GLN A 88 67.02 -59.58 9.61
N LEU A 89 65.94 -60.17 9.12
CA LEU A 89 65.90 -61.54 8.60
C LEU A 89 66.74 -61.65 7.31
N ASP A 90 66.70 -60.64 6.44
CA ASP A 90 67.54 -60.52 5.26
C ASP A 90 69.02 -60.32 5.64
N ALA A 91 69.32 -59.45 6.60
CA ALA A 91 70.69 -59.23 7.08
C ALA A 91 71.32 -60.50 7.70
N ILE A 92 70.56 -61.25 8.49
CA ILE A 92 71.00 -62.54 9.06
C ILE A 92 71.21 -63.57 7.94
N ASN A 93 70.29 -63.65 6.96
CA ASN A 93 70.45 -64.52 5.80
C ASN A 93 71.72 -64.23 5.01
N ASP A 94 72.03 -62.95 4.77
CA ASP A 94 73.23 -62.54 4.06
C ASP A 94 74.51 -62.79 4.88
N SER A 95 74.47 -62.59 6.20
CA SER A 95 75.57 -62.99 7.11
C SER A 95 75.84 -64.50 7.04
N ILE A 96 74.79 -65.32 7.14
CA ILE A 96 74.89 -66.78 7.02
C ILE A 96 75.46 -67.16 5.65
N ARG A 97 74.97 -66.56 4.56
CA ARG A 97 75.49 -66.82 3.20
C ARG A 97 76.97 -66.50 3.09
N ASN A 98 77.40 -65.36 3.62
CA ASN A 98 78.80 -64.94 3.61
C ASN A 98 79.69 -65.90 4.40
N LYS A 99 79.27 -66.29 5.62
CA LYS A 99 80.01 -67.27 6.45
C LYS A 99 80.02 -68.68 5.87
N VAL A 100 78.93 -69.13 5.26
CA VAL A 100 78.90 -70.41 4.54
C VAL A 100 79.84 -70.35 3.33
N GLY A 101 79.89 -69.21 2.64
CA GLY A 101 80.83 -68.95 1.55
C GLY A 101 82.30 -69.00 2.01
N SER A 102 82.63 -68.37 3.15
CA SER A 102 83.98 -68.41 3.71
C SER A 102 84.37 -69.82 4.12
N ILE A 103 83.52 -70.56 4.85
CA ILE A 103 83.77 -71.95 5.25
C ILE A 103 84.03 -72.83 4.03
N LYS A 104 83.20 -72.73 2.98
CA LYS A 104 83.44 -73.48 1.72
C LYS A 104 84.77 -73.10 1.09
N GLY A 105 85.11 -71.80 1.07
CA GLY A 105 86.39 -71.30 0.59
C GLY A 105 87.59 -71.87 1.37
N PHE A 106 87.49 -71.96 2.70
CA PHE A 106 88.51 -72.57 3.55
C PHE A 106 88.62 -74.09 3.34
N GLN A 107 87.49 -74.79 3.26
CA GLN A 107 87.44 -76.25 2.99
C GLN A 107 88.06 -76.63 1.65
N THR A 108 88.03 -75.75 0.63
CA THR A 108 88.72 -76.02 -0.64
C THR A 108 90.24 -75.86 -0.57
N LYS A 109 90.76 -75.10 0.41
CA LYS A 109 92.20 -74.77 0.55
C LYS A 109 92.92 -75.67 1.56
N ILE A 110 92.22 -76.18 2.57
CA ILE A 110 92.80 -77.00 3.64
C ILE A 110 92.15 -78.40 3.58
N PRO A 111 92.94 -79.49 3.50
CA PRO A 111 92.40 -80.84 3.35
C PRO A 111 91.88 -81.48 4.66
N PHE A 112 92.14 -80.87 5.81
CA PHE A 112 91.75 -81.36 7.13
C PHE A 112 90.48 -80.66 7.62
N LYS A 113 89.56 -81.40 8.25
CA LYS A 113 88.23 -80.92 8.61
C LYS A 113 88.07 -80.57 10.09
N THR A 114 88.82 -81.23 10.96
CA THR A 114 88.76 -81.01 12.41
C THR A 114 90.14 -80.69 12.98
N THR A 115 90.16 -80.00 14.11
CA THR A 115 91.40 -79.70 14.85
C THR A 115 92.10 -80.98 15.33
N GLU A 116 91.32 -82.00 15.72
CA GLU A 116 91.79 -83.32 16.11
C GLU A 116 92.54 -84.04 14.97
N GLU A 117 92.05 -83.94 13.73
CA GLU A 117 92.73 -84.51 12.55
C GLU A 117 94.08 -83.82 12.29
N VAL A 118 94.16 -82.49 12.50
CA VAL A 118 95.40 -81.72 12.34
C VAL A 118 96.42 -82.08 13.44
N ASP A 119 95.96 -82.20 14.68
CA ASP A 119 96.81 -82.54 15.83
C ASP A 119 97.34 -83.98 15.76
N ALA A 120 96.51 -84.93 15.32
CA ALA A 120 96.94 -86.29 15.06
C ALA A 120 98.05 -86.33 13.99
N ARG A 121 97.91 -85.54 12.92
CA ARG A 121 98.92 -85.49 11.85
C ARG A 121 100.22 -84.81 12.28
N ILE A 122 100.14 -83.78 13.13
CA ILE A 122 101.31 -83.15 13.73
C ILE A 122 102.06 -84.17 14.61
N ALA A 123 101.35 -84.90 15.47
CA ALA A 123 101.94 -85.93 16.34
C ALA A 123 102.60 -87.06 15.54
N GLU A 124 101.99 -87.50 14.43
CA GLU A 124 102.61 -88.48 13.52
C GLU A 124 103.92 -87.99 12.91
N LEU A 125 103.98 -86.72 12.50
CA LEU A 125 105.18 -86.13 11.90
C LEU A 125 106.27 -85.88 12.96
N GLU A 126 105.90 -85.44 14.16
CA GLU A 126 106.81 -85.26 15.29
C GLU A 126 107.43 -86.60 15.71
N SER A 127 106.62 -87.67 15.81
CA SER A 127 107.11 -89.03 16.10
C SER A 127 108.06 -89.57 15.01
N LYS A 128 107.80 -89.26 13.73
CA LYS A 128 108.69 -89.66 12.61
C LYS A 128 110.02 -88.90 12.62
N ILE A 129 110.04 -87.66 13.11
CA ILE A 129 111.28 -86.89 13.30
C ILE A 129 112.11 -87.49 14.43
N GLU A 130 111.48 -87.83 15.57
CA GLU A 130 112.13 -88.46 16.72
C GLU A 130 112.72 -89.84 16.39
N ALA A 131 112.09 -90.60 15.49
CA ALA A 131 112.57 -91.91 15.03
C ALA A 131 113.84 -91.85 14.15
N GLY A 132 114.30 -90.65 13.78
CA GLY A 132 115.56 -90.45 13.05
C GLY A 132 115.43 -90.56 11.53
N VAL A 133 115.12 -89.45 10.88
CA VAL A 133 115.05 -89.32 9.41
C VAL A 133 116.20 -88.50 8.84
N ARG A 134 116.40 -88.57 7.52
CA ARG A 134 117.42 -87.78 6.83
C ARG A 134 117.12 -86.29 6.97
N ILE A 135 118.16 -85.47 7.19
CA ILE A 135 118.07 -84.00 7.42
C ILE A 135 117.18 -83.25 6.39
N VAL A 136 117.17 -83.70 5.13
CA VAL A 136 116.33 -83.08 4.07
C VAL A 136 114.84 -83.39 4.27
N GLU A 137 114.51 -84.59 4.73
CA GLU A 137 113.14 -85.03 5.04
C GLU A 137 112.66 -84.44 6.37
N GLU A 138 113.54 -84.37 7.37
CA GLU A 138 113.28 -83.66 8.63
C GLU A 138 112.91 -82.19 8.38
N LYS A 139 113.69 -81.48 7.56
CA LYS A 139 113.38 -80.08 7.21
C LYS A 139 112.03 -79.95 6.49
N LYS A 140 111.66 -80.91 5.64
CA LYS A 140 110.35 -80.93 4.96
C LYS A 140 109.21 -81.21 5.94
N MET A 141 109.38 -82.18 6.85
CA MET A 141 108.39 -82.49 7.89
C MET A 141 108.23 -81.33 8.87
N LEU A 142 109.31 -80.61 9.23
CA LEU A 142 109.24 -79.40 10.05
C LEU A 142 108.50 -78.25 9.34
N GLN A 143 108.69 -78.11 8.03
CA GLN A 143 107.90 -77.16 7.22
C GLN A 143 106.42 -77.55 7.15
N GLU A 144 106.13 -78.85 7.01
CA GLU A 144 104.77 -79.39 7.03
C GLU A 144 104.11 -79.19 8.40
N ILE A 145 104.82 -79.46 9.51
CA ILE A 145 104.34 -79.19 10.88
C ILE A 145 104.07 -77.71 11.09
N SER A 146 104.94 -76.81 10.61
CA SER A 146 104.71 -75.36 10.70
C SER A 146 103.46 -74.94 9.91
N LEU A 147 103.24 -75.52 8.73
CA LEU A 147 102.06 -75.29 7.90
C LEU A 147 100.79 -75.87 8.53
N LEU A 148 100.86 -77.06 9.12
CA LEU A 148 99.76 -77.70 9.86
C LEU A 148 99.39 -76.91 11.11
N LYS A 149 100.37 -76.42 11.88
CA LYS A 149 100.13 -75.54 13.05
C LYS A 149 99.44 -74.24 12.64
N ARG A 150 99.75 -73.67 11.46
CA ARG A 150 99.04 -72.51 10.90
C ARG A 150 97.62 -72.86 10.44
N ASN A 151 97.46 -74.02 9.81
CA ASN A 151 96.15 -74.52 9.36
C ASN A 151 95.24 -74.86 10.55
N ARG A 152 95.78 -75.35 11.68
CA ARG A 152 95.05 -75.61 12.93
C ARG A 152 94.28 -74.38 13.40
N LEU A 153 94.96 -73.23 13.44
CA LEU A 153 94.34 -71.96 13.78
C LEU A 153 93.21 -71.57 12.80
N SER A 154 93.38 -71.88 11.50
CA SER A 154 92.33 -71.65 10.50
C SER A 154 91.15 -72.62 10.63
N VAL A 155 91.37 -73.86 11.09
CA VAL A 155 90.30 -74.83 11.37
C VAL A 155 89.53 -74.45 12.64
N GLU A 156 90.21 -73.97 13.68
CA GLU A 156 89.57 -73.38 14.88
C GLU A 156 88.67 -72.18 14.50
N ASP A 157 89.11 -71.32 13.57
CA ASP A 157 88.28 -70.22 13.05
C ASP A 157 87.05 -70.72 12.27
N VAL A 158 87.17 -71.81 11.51
CA VAL A 158 86.05 -72.45 10.80
C VAL A 158 85.02 -73.02 11.79
N ASP A 159 85.45 -73.68 12.86
CA ASP A 159 84.55 -74.18 13.92
C ASP A 159 83.84 -73.02 14.62
N GLY A 160 84.55 -71.91 14.88
CA GLY A 160 83.99 -70.66 15.38
C GLY A 160 82.92 -70.07 14.44
N GLN A 161 83.19 -70.04 13.12
CA GLN A 161 82.24 -69.59 12.10
C GLN A 161 81.01 -70.51 12.01
N GLN A 162 81.18 -71.83 12.13
CA GLN A 162 80.09 -72.79 12.11
C GLN A 162 79.18 -72.66 13.34
N ALA A 163 79.76 -72.47 14.53
CA ALA A 163 78.99 -72.17 15.73
C ALA A 163 78.22 -70.84 15.61
N ALA A 164 78.82 -69.82 14.98
CA ALA A 164 78.15 -68.54 14.72
C ALA A 164 76.97 -68.69 13.72
N ILE A 165 77.10 -69.52 12.67
CA ILE A 165 76.01 -69.81 11.73
C ILE A 165 74.85 -70.52 12.44
N ASN A 166 75.14 -71.50 13.31
CA ASN A 166 74.09 -72.23 14.02
C ASN A 166 73.27 -71.28 14.91
N LYS A 167 73.95 -70.38 15.65
CA LYS A 167 73.29 -69.32 16.44
C LYS A 167 72.46 -68.38 15.56
N GLU A 168 72.99 -67.93 14.42
CA GLU A 168 72.24 -67.06 13.49
C GLU A 168 71.01 -67.76 12.90
N ARG A 169 71.08 -69.07 12.62
CA ARG A 169 69.94 -69.87 12.16
C ARG A 169 68.87 -70.04 13.24
N GLU A 170 69.28 -70.21 14.50
CA GLU A 170 68.37 -70.23 15.64
C GLU A 170 67.64 -68.90 15.77
N ILE A 171 68.39 -67.78 15.79
CA ILE A 171 67.82 -66.42 15.84
C ILE A 171 66.88 -66.17 14.64
N TYR A 172 67.26 -66.61 13.44
CA TYR A 172 66.40 -66.52 12.24
C TYR A 172 65.08 -67.28 12.42
N GLY A 173 65.14 -68.49 12.97
CA GLY A 173 63.96 -69.31 13.24
C GLY A 173 63.03 -68.68 14.27
N GLU A 174 63.59 -68.02 15.29
CA GLU A 174 62.83 -67.27 16.31
C GLU A 174 62.19 -66.01 15.72
N LEU A 175 62.94 -65.20 14.97
CA LEU A 175 62.42 -64.00 14.31
C LEU A 175 61.27 -64.32 13.35
N LYS A 176 61.38 -65.42 12.62
CA LYS A 176 60.35 -65.85 11.66
C LYS A 176 59.04 -66.27 12.36
N LYS A 177 59.10 -66.83 13.56
CA LYS A 177 57.90 -67.20 14.34
C LYS A 177 57.14 -65.99 14.86
N ASN A 178 57.82 -64.86 15.09
CA ASN A 178 57.20 -63.63 15.58
C ASN A 178 56.47 -62.82 14.50
N ILE A 179 56.46 -63.28 13.24
CA ILE A 179 55.72 -62.66 12.14
C ILE A 179 54.29 -63.22 12.15
N ASP A 180 53.47 -62.76 13.08
CA ASP A 180 52.05 -63.13 13.13
C ASP A 180 51.23 -62.29 12.14
N ASP A 181 50.69 -62.94 11.10
CA ASP A 181 49.81 -62.32 10.09
C ASP A 181 48.33 -62.25 10.51
N SER A 182 47.97 -62.96 11.59
CA SER A 182 46.58 -63.07 12.06
C SER A 182 46.03 -61.73 12.54
N GLU A 183 46.81 -60.95 13.28
CA GLU A 183 46.39 -59.65 13.80
C GLU A 183 46.20 -58.61 12.68
N ALA A 184 47.10 -58.62 11.69
CA ALA A 184 47.01 -57.72 10.54
C ALA A 184 45.74 -57.99 9.70
N LYS A 185 45.38 -59.26 9.52
CA LYS A 185 44.14 -59.64 8.83
C LYS A 185 42.90 -59.18 9.61
N LYS A 186 42.84 -59.45 10.92
CA LYS A 186 41.73 -58.99 11.77
C LYS A 186 41.55 -57.48 11.75
N LEU A 187 42.65 -56.72 11.77
CA LEU A 187 42.62 -55.26 11.64
C LEU A 187 42.14 -54.80 10.26
N SER A 188 42.49 -55.52 9.19
CA SER A 188 42.01 -55.24 7.82
C SER A 188 40.52 -55.50 7.69
N ASP A 189 40.04 -56.67 8.14
CA ASP A 189 38.63 -57.03 8.08
C ASP A 189 37.79 -56.03 8.87
N ARG A 190 38.24 -55.66 10.08
CA ARG A 190 37.57 -54.65 10.90
C ARG A 190 37.56 -53.26 10.27
N TYR A 191 38.62 -52.89 9.55
CA TYR A 191 38.69 -51.63 8.80
C TYR A 191 37.65 -51.61 7.68
N GLU A 192 37.55 -52.70 6.90
CA GLU A 192 36.59 -52.81 5.79
C GLU A 192 35.13 -52.77 6.30
N GLU A 193 34.82 -53.44 7.40
CA GLU A 193 33.51 -53.38 8.05
C GLU A 193 33.15 -51.94 8.47
N LEU A 194 34.05 -51.25 9.18
CA LEU A 194 33.82 -49.89 9.67
C LEU A 194 33.77 -48.87 8.53
N ASP A 195 34.56 -49.04 7.48
CA ASP A 195 34.52 -48.17 6.30
C ASP A 195 33.20 -48.35 5.52
N ALA A 196 32.68 -49.57 5.44
CA ALA A 196 31.36 -49.84 4.86
C ALA A 196 30.24 -49.18 5.68
N GLU A 197 30.24 -49.33 7.02
CA GLU A 197 29.30 -48.66 7.92
C GLU A 197 29.38 -47.13 7.77
N PHE A 198 30.60 -46.58 7.72
CA PHE A 198 30.84 -45.15 7.54
C PHE A 198 30.28 -44.62 6.22
N LYS A 199 30.49 -45.34 5.11
CA LYS A 199 29.98 -44.97 3.79
C LYS A 199 28.46 -44.97 3.74
N LEU A 200 27.80 -45.95 4.35
CA LEU A 200 26.34 -46.01 4.44
C LEU A 200 25.79 -44.83 5.24
N LEU A 201 26.33 -44.58 6.44
CA LEU A 201 25.93 -43.44 7.28
C LEU A 201 26.15 -42.10 6.55
N TYR A 202 27.24 -41.97 5.80
CA TYR A 202 27.51 -40.76 5.03
C TYR A 202 26.51 -40.57 3.87
N ALA A 203 26.19 -41.63 3.13
CA ALA A 203 25.23 -41.59 2.03
C ALA A 203 23.83 -41.24 2.54
N ASP A 204 23.39 -41.82 3.65
CA ASP A 204 22.09 -41.51 4.25
C ASP A 204 22.04 -40.07 4.76
N GLN A 205 23.12 -39.57 5.37
CA GLN A 205 23.22 -38.17 5.76
C GLN A 205 23.19 -37.21 4.55
N SER A 206 23.82 -37.57 3.43
CA SER A 206 23.76 -36.76 2.20
C SER A 206 22.34 -36.69 1.67
N LYS A 207 21.65 -37.83 1.56
CA LYS A 207 20.25 -37.90 1.10
C LYS A 207 19.31 -37.10 2.01
N GLN A 208 19.45 -37.23 3.33
CA GLN A 208 18.66 -36.46 4.29
C GLN A 208 18.95 -34.95 4.16
N ARG A 209 20.21 -34.57 3.95
CA ARG A 209 20.61 -33.17 3.74
C ARG A 209 20.02 -32.61 2.45
N GLU A 210 20.08 -33.35 1.36
CA GLU A 210 19.51 -32.98 0.06
C GLU A 210 18.00 -32.83 0.16
N ALA A 211 17.29 -33.80 0.74
CA ALA A 211 15.85 -33.73 0.97
C ALA A 211 15.46 -32.51 1.82
N ARG A 212 16.24 -32.22 2.87
CA ARG A 212 16.01 -31.05 3.73
C ARG A 212 16.27 -29.73 2.98
N ASN A 213 17.34 -29.67 2.18
CA ASN A 213 17.65 -28.49 1.37
C ASN A 213 16.53 -28.23 0.35
N GLN A 214 16.02 -29.27 -0.32
CA GLN A 214 14.86 -29.15 -1.22
C GLN A 214 13.64 -28.55 -0.51
N LEU A 215 13.32 -29.00 0.72
CA LEU A 215 12.22 -28.41 1.49
C LEU A 215 12.48 -26.93 1.84
N TYR A 216 13.71 -26.55 2.17
CA TYR A 216 14.06 -25.14 2.41
C TYR A 216 13.95 -24.29 1.15
N ASP A 217 14.40 -24.81 0.01
CA ASP A 217 14.32 -24.12 -1.29
C ASP A 217 12.86 -23.95 -1.72
N GLU A 218 12.03 -24.99 -1.57
CA GLU A 218 10.57 -24.91 -1.78
C GLU A 218 9.93 -23.86 -0.88
N ARG A 219 10.26 -23.85 0.41
CA ARG A 219 9.74 -22.86 1.37
C ARG A 219 10.15 -21.44 0.97
N ASN A 220 11.42 -21.22 0.62
CA ASN A 220 11.91 -19.90 0.23
C ASN A 220 11.25 -19.43 -1.07
N ARG A 221 11.06 -20.33 -2.05
CA ARG A 221 10.33 -20.05 -3.28
C ARG A 221 8.86 -19.70 -2.99
N LEU A 222 8.16 -20.48 -2.17
CA LEU A 222 6.77 -20.20 -1.80
C LEU A 222 6.64 -18.88 -1.05
N LYS A 223 7.60 -18.57 -0.17
CA LYS A 223 7.66 -17.27 0.52
C LYS A 223 7.81 -16.12 -0.46
N ALA A 224 8.74 -16.21 -1.42
CA ALA A 224 8.94 -15.17 -2.42
C ALA A 224 7.67 -14.94 -3.25
N LEU A 225 7.01 -16.02 -3.70
CA LEU A 225 5.72 -15.91 -4.42
C LEU A 225 4.62 -15.30 -3.54
N LEU A 226 4.56 -15.64 -2.26
CA LEU A 226 3.61 -15.07 -1.32
C LEU A 226 3.85 -13.57 -1.12
N ASP A 227 5.11 -13.17 -0.93
CA ASP A 227 5.54 -11.77 -0.80
C ASP A 227 5.20 -10.97 -2.07
N GLU A 228 5.40 -11.55 -3.26
CA GLU A 228 4.99 -10.98 -4.55
C GLU A 228 3.47 -10.76 -4.62
N GLU A 229 2.65 -11.76 -4.30
CA GLU A 229 1.18 -11.62 -4.30
C GLU A 229 0.69 -10.61 -3.26
N TYR A 230 1.29 -10.57 -2.06
CA TYR A 230 1.00 -9.53 -1.06
C TYR A 230 1.39 -8.13 -1.55
N SER A 231 2.50 -8.01 -2.29
CA SER A 231 2.92 -6.74 -2.89
C SER A 231 1.97 -6.28 -3.99
N LYS A 232 1.48 -7.20 -4.84
CA LYS A 232 0.44 -6.93 -5.85
C LYS A 232 -0.86 -6.48 -5.17
N MET A 233 -1.31 -7.20 -4.15
CA MET A 233 -2.51 -6.81 -3.40
C MET A 233 -2.38 -5.41 -2.77
N ARG A 234 -1.21 -5.07 -2.22
CA ARG A 234 -0.94 -3.76 -1.63
C ARG A 234 -0.96 -2.65 -2.69
N THR A 235 -0.22 -2.83 -3.78
CA THR A 235 -0.17 -1.87 -4.91
C THR A 235 -1.55 -1.65 -5.51
N MET A 236 -2.32 -2.71 -5.78
CA MET A 236 -3.70 -2.61 -6.27
C MET A 236 -4.60 -1.80 -5.32
N ARG A 237 -4.50 -2.01 -4.00
CA ARG A 237 -5.28 -1.24 -3.01
C ARG A 237 -4.85 0.22 -2.94
N ASP A 238 -3.55 0.48 -3.03
CA ASP A 238 -3.00 1.83 -2.98
C ASP A 238 -3.38 2.60 -4.26
N GLU A 239 -3.32 1.97 -5.44
CA GLU A 239 -3.76 2.55 -6.71
C GLU A 239 -5.27 2.81 -6.71
N HIS A 240 -6.09 1.86 -6.27
CA HIS A 240 -7.53 2.07 -6.15
C HIS A 240 -7.85 3.20 -5.16
N ARG A 241 -7.15 3.29 -4.03
CA ARG A 241 -7.32 4.39 -3.08
C ARG A 241 -6.97 5.73 -3.71
N LYS A 242 -5.81 5.84 -4.37
CA LYS A 242 -5.38 7.06 -5.07
C LYS A 242 -6.40 7.50 -6.13
N ASN A 243 -6.81 6.58 -7.01
CA ASN A 243 -7.79 6.87 -8.05
C ASN A 243 -9.15 7.30 -7.46
N ASN A 244 -9.54 6.71 -6.33
CA ASN A 244 -10.76 7.07 -5.62
C ASN A 244 -10.66 8.46 -4.96
N ASP A 245 -9.53 8.76 -4.32
CA ASP A 245 -9.26 10.07 -3.72
C ASP A 245 -9.21 11.16 -4.80
N GLU A 246 -8.57 10.90 -5.94
CA GLU A 246 -8.57 11.78 -7.12
C GLU A 246 -9.99 12.02 -7.66
N TYR A 247 -10.81 10.98 -7.75
CA TYR A 247 -12.20 11.12 -8.18
C TYR A 247 -13.04 11.96 -7.19
N TYR A 248 -12.92 11.71 -5.88
CA TYR A 248 -13.68 12.46 -4.89
C TYR A 248 -13.19 13.90 -4.71
N THR A 249 -11.89 14.15 -4.86
CA THR A 249 -11.33 15.51 -4.91
C THR A 249 -11.86 16.26 -6.13
N PHE A 250 -11.88 15.63 -7.31
CA PHE A 250 -12.52 16.18 -8.51
C PHE A 250 -14.02 16.49 -8.28
N VAL A 251 -14.78 15.57 -7.72
CA VAL A 251 -16.22 15.79 -7.42
C VAL A 251 -16.42 16.95 -6.44
N ARG A 252 -15.55 17.07 -5.42
CA ARG A 252 -15.59 18.18 -4.47
C ARG A 252 -15.31 19.52 -5.17
N GLN A 253 -14.26 19.59 -5.98
CA GLN A 253 -13.92 20.77 -6.76
C GLN A 253 -15.05 21.16 -7.71
N LEU A 254 -15.70 20.18 -8.37
CA LEU A 254 -16.83 20.44 -9.24
C LEU A 254 -18.06 20.99 -8.48
N ARG A 255 -18.28 20.55 -7.23
CA ARG A 255 -19.34 21.09 -6.36
C ARG A 255 -19.01 22.50 -5.87
N GLU A 256 -17.75 22.77 -5.54
CA GLU A 256 -17.27 24.11 -5.18
C GLU A 256 -17.45 25.06 -6.37
N TYR A 257 -16.98 24.67 -7.55
CA TYR A 257 -17.18 25.38 -8.82
C TYR A 257 -18.64 25.75 -9.09
N LYS A 258 -19.56 24.79 -8.99
CA LYS A 258 -21.00 25.05 -9.23
C LYS A 258 -21.59 26.00 -8.20
N ARG A 259 -21.19 25.88 -6.93
CA ARG A 259 -21.65 26.80 -5.88
C ARG A 259 -21.16 28.21 -6.13
N GLU A 260 -19.89 28.38 -6.51
CA GLU A 260 -19.34 29.69 -6.89
C GLU A 260 -20.07 30.28 -8.09
N GLN A 261 -20.36 29.49 -9.12
CA GLN A 261 -21.17 29.94 -10.26
C GLN A 261 -22.59 30.36 -9.87
N GLU A 262 -23.26 29.58 -9.03
CA GLU A 262 -24.61 29.92 -8.56
C GLU A 262 -24.63 31.17 -7.68
N GLN A 263 -23.61 31.35 -6.82
CA GLN A 263 -23.43 32.56 -6.02
C GLN A 263 -23.22 33.79 -6.90
N LEU A 264 -22.28 33.70 -7.86
CA LEU A 264 -22.04 34.79 -8.82
C LEU A 264 -23.30 35.14 -9.62
N ARG A 265 -24.08 34.15 -10.05
CA ARG A 265 -25.33 34.40 -10.78
C ARG A 265 -26.39 35.07 -9.90
N LYS A 266 -26.55 34.64 -8.65
CA LYS A 266 -27.46 35.27 -7.69
C LYS A 266 -27.05 36.71 -7.39
N GLU A 267 -25.76 36.95 -7.18
CA GLU A 267 -25.24 38.30 -6.97
C GLU A 267 -25.53 39.20 -8.19
N GLN A 268 -25.39 38.69 -9.42
CA GLN A 268 -25.75 39.41 -10.63
C GLN A 268 -27.26 39.70 -10.70
N GLU A 269 -28.12 38.69 -10.51
CA GLU A 269 -29.58 38.86 -10.51
C GLU A 269 -30.07 39.83 -9.41
N GLU A 270 -29.46 39.79 -8.23
CA GLU A 270 -29.78 40.73 -7.15
C GLU A 270 -29.33 42.15 -7.50
N ASN A 271 -28.13 42.32 -8.05
CA ASN A 271 -27.67 43.64 -8.50
C ASN A 271 -28.57 44.18 -9.62
N GLU A 272 -29.03 43.34 -10.55
CA GLU A 272 -29.97 43.73 -11.62
C GLU A 272 -31.34 44.13 -11.05
N LYS A 273 -31.94 43.32 -10.17
CA LYS A 273 -33.21 43.66 -9.50
C LYS A 273 -33.13 44.95 -8.70
N ARG A 274 -32.00 45.19 -8.02
CA ARG A 274 -31.76 46.44 -7.28
C ARG A 274 -31.69 47.63 -8.25
N GLN A 275 -30.99 47.48 -9.38
CA GLN A 275 -30.94 48.52 -10.41
C GLN A 275 -32.31 48.77 -11.03
N GLU A 276 -33.12 47.74 -11.26
CA GLU A 276 -34.50 47.87 -11.77
C GLU A 276 -35.41 48.55 -10.75
N ALA A 277 -35.35 48.17 -9.47
CA ALA A 277 -36.10 48.83 -8.40
C ALA A 277 -35.74 50.32 -8.31
N ALA A 278 -34.45 50.66 -8.38
CA ALA A 278 -34.00 52.05 -8.41
C ALA A 278 -34.52 52.81 -9.65
N LYS A 279 -34.57 52.15 -10.82
CA LYS A 279 -35.16 52.75 -12.04
C LYS A 279 -36.68 52.95 -11.91
N GLN A 280 -37.39 51.97 -11.37
CA GLN A 280 -38.85 52.08 -11.14
C GLN A 280 -39.18 53.21 -10.18
N GLU A 281 -38.40 53.40 -9.11
CA GLU A 281 -38.60 54.54 -8.20
C GLU A 281 -38.37 55.89 -8.89
N LEU A 282 -37.39 55.99 -9.79
CA LEU A 282 -37.21 57.19 -10.60
C LEU A 282 -38.37 57.43 -11.57
N GLU A 283 -38.87 56.38 -12.21
CA GLU A 283 -40.00 56.47 -13.13
C GLU A 283 -41.29 56.86 -12.41
N LEU A 284 -41.58 56.25 -11.25
CA LEU A 284 -42.73 56.61 -10.40
C LEU A 284 -42.64 58.05 -9.89
N ALA A 285 -41.43 58.50 -9.52
CA ALA A 285 -41.21 59.89 -9.13
C ALA A 285 -41.27 60.87 -10.31
N ALA A 286 -41.09 60.37 -11.54
CA ALA A 286 -41.19 61.17 -12.76
C ALA A 286 -42.62 61.36 -13.25
N LEU A 287 -43.59 60.59 -12.73
CA LEU A 287 -45.01 60.79 -13.00
C LEU A 287 -45.44 62.20 -12.55
N PRO A 288 -46.29 62.90 -13.33
CA PRO A 288 -46.79 64.22 -12.95
C PRO A 288 -47.53 64.17 -11.61
N ALA A 289 -47.12 65.03 -10.67
CA ALA A 289 -47.83 65.17 -9.41
C ALA A 289 -49.29 65.61 -9.64
N PHE A 290 -50.19 65.18 -8.75
CA PHE A 290 -51.62 65.51 -8.78
C PHE A 290 -52.41 64.99 -10.00
N GLU A 291 -51.89 64.07 -10.81
CA GLU A 291 -52.62 63.51 -11.97
C GLU A 291 -53.94 62.83 -11.56
N SER A 292 -53.93 62.03 -10.48
CA SER A 292 -55.14 61.40 -9.93
C SER A 292 -56.17 62.43 -9.45
N GLU A 293 -55.71 63.52 -8.83
CA GLU A 293 -56.56 64.60 -8.31
C GLU A 293 -57.15 65.45 -9.45
N ILE A 294 -56.39 65.69 -10.51
CA ILE A 294 -56.87 66.34 -11.75
C ILE A 294 -57.90 65.47 -12.45
N ALA A 295 -57.63 64.17 -12.61
CA ALA A 295 -58.57 63.22 -13.19
C ALA A 295 -59.84 63.08 -12.34
N LEU A 296 -59.72 63.12 -11.02
CA LEU A 296 -60.85 63.11 -10.09
C LEU A 296 -61.66 64.40 -10.18
N CYS A 297 -61.03 65.57 -10.31
CA CYS A 297 -61.72 66.84 -10.57
C CYS A 297 -62.51 66.77 -11.89
N ASP A 298 -61.94 66.18 -12.93
CA ASP A 298 -62.60 66.02 -14.23
C ASP A 298 -63.76 65.01 -14.19
N ASN A 299 -63.56 63.87 -13.53
CA ASN A 299 -64.62 62.87 -13.33
C ASN A 299 -65.78 63.42 -12.49
N LEU A 300 -65.48 64.21 -11.44
CA LEU A 300 -66.49 64.87 -10.62
C LEU A 300 -67.19 65.99 -11.37
N ALA A 301 -66.49 66.74 -12.23
CA ALA A 301 -67.09 67.74 -13.09
C ALA A 301 -68.08 67.09 -14.08
N ILE A 302 -67.67 66.03 -14.76
CA ILE A 302 -68.53 65.25 -15.68
C ILE A 302 -69.74 64.67 -14.92
N PHE A 303 -69.53 64.12 -13.73
CA PHE A 303 -70.59 63.56 -12.90
C PHE A 303 -71.60 64.63 -12.49
N LEU A 304 -71.16 65.80 -12.04
CA LEU A 304 -72.05 66.91 -11.68
C LEU A 304 -72.76 67.51 -12.91
N GLU A 305 -72.10 67.60 -14.05
CA GLU A 305 -72.69 68.03 -15.32
C GLU A 305 -73.77 67.06 -15.81
N SER A 306 -73.64 65.76 -15.52
CA SER A 306 -74.68 64.76 -15.83
C SER A 306 -75.99 65.00 -15.07
N PHE A 307 -75.95 65.53 -13.84
CA PHE A 307 -77.15 65.90 -13.09
C PHE A 307 -77.82 67.17 -13.61
N VAL A 308 -77.05 68.13 -14.13
CA VAL A 308 -77.59 69.37 -14.73
C VAL A 308 -78.22 69.10 -16.10
N SER A 309 -77.61 68.21 -16.90
CA SER A 309 -78.16 67.82 -18.22
C SER A 309 -79.33 66.83 -18.14
N SER A 310 -79.50 66.11 -17.01
CA SER A 310 -80.62 65.18 -16.79
C SER A 310 -82.01 65.85 -16.62
N GLY A 311 -82.10 67.17 -16.77
CA GLY A 311 -83.35 67.93 -16.87
C GLY A 311 -83.97 67.98 -18.27
N ALA A 312 -83.32 67.42 -19.29
CA ALA A 312 -83.86 67.29 -20.64
C ALA A 312 -83.83 65.83 -21.12
N ASP A 313 -85.03 65.31 -21.37
CA ASP A 313 -85.38 64.07 -22.08
C ASP A 313 -85.11 62.68 -21.47
N LYS A 314 -86.22 61.93 -21.31
CA LYS A 314 -86.24 60.47 -21.24
C LYS A 314 -85.74 59.90 -22.58
N LYS A 315 -84.76 59.00 -22.55
CA LYS A 315 -84.78 57.69 -23.26
C LYS A 315 -83.51 56.87 -23.02
N SER A 316 -83.67 55.58 -23.32
CA SER A 316 -82.69 54.49 -23.48
C SER A 316 -82.07 53.85 -22.23
N GLN A 317 -82.65 52.70 -21.90
CA GLN A 317 -81.94 51.43 -21.63
C GLN A 317 -80.53 51.40 -22.25
N GLN A 318 -79.56 50.90 -21.48
CA GLN A 318 -78.75 49.75 -21.92
C GLN A 318 -77.92 49.21 -20.76
N GLU A 319 -78.16 47.93 -20.45
CA GLU A 319 -77.15 47.06 -19.86
C GLU A 319 -75.92 47.01 -20.78
N PRO A 320 -74.69 46.95 -20.24
CA PRO A 320 -73.61 46.27 -20.91
C PRO A 320 -73.56 44.84 -20.41
N SER A 321 -74.16 43.94 -21.18
CA SER A 321 -73.65 42.58 -21.32
C SER A 321 -72.27 42.65 -21.98
N VAL A 322 -71.25 42.13 -21.34
CA VAL A 322 -70.10 41.54 -22.06
C VAL A 322 -69.67 40.29 -21.32
N ASN A 323 -70.21 39.17 -21.83
CA ASN A 323 -69.52 37.90 -21.79
C ASN A 323 -68.25 38.00 -22.67
N ALA A 324 -67.26 37.21 -22.27
CA ALA A 324 -66.24 36.62 -23.13
C ALA A 324 -65.17 37.55 -23.72
N ALA A 325 -64.02 37.56 -23.07
CA ALA A 325 -62.75 37.35 -23.75
C ALA A 325 -62.16 36.04 -23.22
N ALA A 326 -62.65 34.93 -23.77
CA ALA A 326 -61.92 33.67 -23.76
C ALA A 326 -60.92 33.76 -24.91
N ASP A 327 -59.76 34.37 -24.65
CA ASP A 327 -58.58 34.15 -25.48
C ASP A 327 -57.67 33.16 -24.76
N ALA A 328 -57.77 31.95 -25.30
CA ALA A 328 -56.87 30.83 -25.17
C ALA A 328 -55.41 31.25 -24.95
N PHE A 329 -54.93 31.09 -23.72
CA PHE A 329 -53.52 30.81 -23.48
C PHE A 329 -53.31 29.31 -23.72
N ASP A 330 -52.99 29.00 -24.97
CA ASP A 330 -52.55 27.70 -25.44
C ASP A 330 -51.25 27.31 -24.70
N GLY A 331 -51.29 26.24 -23.89
CA GLY A 331 -50.06 25.65 -23.34
C GLY A 331 -50.01 25.26 -21.86
N MET A 332 -51.11 25.21 -21.11
CA MET A 332 -51.10 24.62 -19.75
C MET A 332 -51.94 23.35 -19.66
N VAL A 333 -51.28 22.20 -19.85
CA VAL A 333 -51.85 20.87 -19.60
C VAL A 333 -51.98 20.65 -18.09
N ILE A 334 -53.12 21.05 -17.53
CA ILE A 334 -53.51 20.67 -16.17
C ILE A 334 -54.05 19.24 -16.23
N LYS A 335 -53.23 18.28 -15.81
CA LYS A 335 -53.66 16.90 -15.57
C LYS A 335 -54.71 16.89 -14.46
N LYS A 336 -55.95 16.54 -14.84
CA LYS A 336 -56.98 16.04 -13.93
C LYS A 336 -56.42 14.83 -13.20
N ARG A 337 -56.44 14.87 -11.86
CA ARG A 337 -56.32 13.70 -11.00
C ARG A 337 -57.56 13.72 -10.12
N ASP A 338 -58.44 12.77 -10.39
CA ASP A 338 -59.62 12.51 -9.61
C ASP A 338 -59.24 11.83 -8.27
N GLU A 339 -60.17 11.98 -7.32
CA GLU A 339 -60.43 11.13 -6.13
C GLU A 339 -59.43 11.28 -4.95
N GLU A 340 -59.83 11.46 -3.69
CA GLU A 340 -61.10 11.16 -3.01
C GLU A 340 -61.22 11.93 -1.66
N ASP A 341 -62.46 12.22 -1.30
CA ASP A 341 -63.05 12.27 0.06
C ASP A 341 -62.21 12.68 1.27
N PHE A 342 -62.44 13.89 1.79
CA PHE A 342 -62.49 14.04 3.26
C PHE A 342 -63.40 15.20 3.71
N PHE A 343 -64.46 14.82 4.41
CA PHE A 343 -65.17 15.58 5.44
C PHE A 343 -66.37 16.46 5.03
N VAL A 344 -67.53 15.79 5.06
CA VAL A 344 -68.89 16.34 5.09
C VAL A 344 -69.16 17.07 6.43
N GLY A 345 -69.67 18.30 6.34
CA GLY A 345 -70.25 19.03 7.48
C GLY A 345 -71.52 19.80 7.09
N LYS A 346 -72.69 19.18 7.31
CA LYS A 346 -74.04 19.75 7.12
C LYS A 346 -74.42 20.74 8.22
N SER A 347 -75.10 21.85 7.88
CA SER A 347 -76.38 22.34 8.48
C SER A 347 -76.73 23.79 8.04
N LYS A 348 -77.85 24.02 7.31
CA LYS A 348 -79.15 24.62 7.77
C LYS A 348 -78.97 26.01 8.44
N LYS A 349 -79.66 27.11 8.11
CA LYS A 349 -81.10 27.31 7.80
C LYS A 349 -81.39 28.78 7.40
N LYS A 350 -82.02 28.99 6.24
CA LYS A 350 -83.19 29.86 5.90
C LYS A 350 -83.47 31.14 6.74
N GLN A 351 -83.50 32.32 6.10
CA GLN A 351 -84.71 33.19 6.11
C GLN A 351 -84.69 34.32 5.06
N GLN A 352 -85.77 34.39 4.28
CA GLN A 352 -86.21 35.52 3.45
C GLN A 352 -86.70 36.68 4.34
N GLN A 353 -86.51 37.92 3.89
CA GLN A 353 -87.53 38.99 3.87
C GLN A 353 -86.95 40.22 3.16
N LYS A 354 -87.46 40.59 1.99
CA LYS A 354 -88.62 41.44 1.69
C LYS A 354 -88.15 42.80 1.16
N GLN A 355 -88.29 42.97 -0.16
CA GLN A 355 -88.39 44.26 -0.83
C GLN A 355 -89.44 45.14 -0.14
N LYS A 356 -89.10 46.41 0.03
CA LYS A 356 -90.05 47.51 0.06
C LYS A 356 -89.50 48.61 -0.85
N ASP A 357 -90.23 48.86 -1.92
CA ASP A 357 -90.08 50.04 -2.77
C ASP A 357 -90.18 51.32 -1.94
N PRO A 358 -89.27 52.30 -2.14
CA PRO A 358 -89.41 53.62 -1.55
C PRO A 358 -90.38 54.45 -2.38
N LYS A 359 -91.47 54.89 -1.74
CA LYS A 359 -92.36 55.94 -2.26
C LYS A 359 -91.57 57.22 -2.50
N ASP A 360 -91.61 57.69 -3.75
CA ASP A 360 -91.24 59.03 -4.17
C ASP A 360 -91.85 60.10 -3.27
N LYS A 361 -90.97 60.86 -2.63
CA LYS A 361 -91.21 62.27 -2.30
C LYS A 361 -90.07 63.04 -2.92
N LYS A 362 -90.42 63.95 -3.83
CA LYS A 362 -89.53 64.97 -4.38
C LYS A 362 -88.95 65.78 -3.22
N SER A 363 -87.78 65.40 -2.76
CA SER A 363 -86.89 66.27 -1.98
C SER A 363 -85.79 66.70 -2.93
N ASP A 364 -85.51 67.99 -2.90
CA ASP A 364 -84.49 68.71 -3.68
C ASP A 364 -83.06 68.34 -3.24
N SER A 365 -82.86 67.09 -2.79
CA SER A 365 -81.64 66.57 -2.15
C SER A 365 -80.94 65.58 -3.07
N LEU A 366 -79.70 65.88 -3.48
CA LEU A 366 -78.89 65.01 -4.32
C LEU A 366 -78.46 63.76 -3.53
N LYS A 367 -78.76 62.56 -4.05
CA LYS A 367 -78.26 61.30 -3.48
C LYS A 367 -76.94 60.94 -4.14
N LEU A 368 -75.84 61.43 -3.59
CA LEU A 368 -74.49 61.14 -4.08
C LEU A 368 -74.02 59.78 -3.53
N PRO A 369 -73.47 58.89 -4.38
CA PRO A 369 -72.78 57.68 -3.91
C PRO A 369 -71.67 58.03 -2.92
N LEU A 370 -71.51 57.24 -1.86
CA LEU A 370 -70.54 57.50 -0.79
C LEU A 370 -69.11 57.76 -1.32
N ALA A 371 -68.68 56.96 -2.31
CA ALA A 371 -67.39 57.12 -2.99
C ALA A 371 -67.21 58.49 -3.69
N THR A 372 -68.29 59.06 -4.24
CA THR A 372 -68.23 60.41 -4.83
C THR A 372 -68.15 61.49 -3.76
N MET A 373 -68.78 61.28 -2.60
CA MET A 373 -68.64 62.20 -1.47
C MET A 373 -67.23 62.19 -0.90
N GLU A 374 -66.61 61.01 -0.74
CA GLU A 374 -65.20 60.87 -0.36
C GLU A 374 -64.28 61.62 -1.33
N ALA A 375 -64.50 61.46 -2.64
CA ALA A 375 -63.74 62.18 -3.68
C ALA A 375 -63.85 63.72 -3.57
N PHE A 376 -65.01 64.26 -3.20
CA PHE A 376 -65.18 65.70 -2.95
C PHE A 376 -64.44 66.15 -1.67
N PHE A 377 -64.40 65.31 -0.63
CA PHE A 377 -63.61 65.59 0.57
C PHE A 377 -62.11 65.57 0.30
N ASP A 378 -61.63 64.64 -0.54
CA ASP A 378 -60.22 64.55 -0.92
C ASP A 378 -59.74 65.80 -1.68
N ILE A 379 -60.57 66.32 -2.59
CA ILE A 379 -60.32 67.57 -3.33
C ILE A 379 -60.68 68.83 -2.50
N LYS A 380 -61.21 68.63 -1.28
CA LYS A 380 -61.64 69.69 -0.33
C LYS A 380 -62.65 70.66 -0.95
N VAL A 381 -63.57 70.15 -1.75
CA VAL A 381 -64.69 70.90 -2.33
C VAL A 381 -65.97 70.50 -1.62
N THR A 382 -66.82 71.50 -1.34
CA THR A 382 -68.09 71.28 -0.64
C THR A 382 -69.03 70.41 -1.47
N VAL A 383 -69.49 69.30 -0.88
CA VAL A 383 -70.45 68.39 -1.51
C VAL A 383 -71.76 69.14 -1.81
N PRO A 384 -72.21 69.24 -3.07
CA PRO A 384 -73.49 69.88 -3.38
C PRO A 384 -74.62 69.00 -2.86
N THR A 385 -75.34 69.49 -1.85
CA THR A 385 -76.48 68.76 -1.27
C THR A 385 -77.78 69.03 -2.03
N LYS A 386 -77.80 70.08 -2.87
CA LYS A 386 -78.94 70.55 -3.66
C LYS A 386 -78.55 70.83 -5.11
N ILE A 387 -79.53 70.74 -6.01
CA ILE A 387 -79.32 70.94 -7.46
C ILE A 387 -78.87 72.38 -7.78
N SER A 388 -79.34 73.37 -7.02
CA SER A 388 -78.95 74.78 -7.17
C SER A 388 -77.49 75.08 -6.81
N GLU A 389 -76.82 74.18 -6.07
CA GLU A 389 -75.43 74.35 -5.61
C GLU A 389 -74.42 73.74 -6.60
N ILE A 390 -74.89 73.02 -7.62
CA ILE A 390 -74.05 72.40 -8.66
C ILE A 390 -73.22 73.43 -9.47
N PRO A 391 -73.76 74.55 -9.98
CA PRO A 391 -72.95 75.49 -10.77
C PRO A 391 -71.83 76.14 -9.94
N ALA A 392 -72.10 76.42 -8.66
CA ALA A 392 -71.10 76.99 -7.73
C ALA A 392 -70.05 75.97 -7.29
N THR A 393 -70.35 74.67 -7.33
CA THR A 393 -69.37 73.60 -7.06
C THR A 393 -68.55 73.27 -8.29
N LEU A 394 -69.11 73.38 -9.51
CA LEU A 394 -68.38 73.27 -10.78
C LEU A 394 -67.33 74.38 -10.96
N THR A 395 -67.60 75.63 -10.58
CA THR A 395 -66.59 76.70 -10.62
C THR A 395 -65.45 76.43 -9.62
N LYS A 396 -65.78 76.01 -8.40
CA LYS A 396 -64.79 75.66 -7.38
C LYS A 396 -63.94 74.43 -7.76
N LEU A 397 -64.52 73.46 -8.46
CA LEU A 397 -63.77 72.33 -9.03
C LEU A 397 -62.80 72.78 -10.13
N LYS A 398 -63.21 73.72 -11.00
CA LYS A 398 -62.33 74.28 -12.04
C LYS A 398 -61.19 75.10 -11.45
N GLU A 399 -61.47 75.94 -10.46
CA GLU A 399 -60.44 76.69 -9.71
C GLU A 399 -59.45 75.76 -9.01
N ARG A 400 -59.93 74.66 -8.41
CA ARG A 400 -59.08 73.63 -7.82
C ARG A 400 -58.25 72.90 -8.86
N LYS A 401 -58.81 72.56 -10.02
CA LYS A 401 -58.08 71.95 -11.14
C LYS A 401 -56.94 72.85 -11.61
N GLU A 402 -57.18 74.15 -11.80
CA GLU A 402 -56.15 75.10 -12.20
C GLU A 402 -55.05 75.25 -11.14
N TYR A 403 -55.42 75.23 -9.86
CA TYR A 403 -54.45 75.19 -8.76
C TYR A 403 -53.56 73.94 -8.82
N TYR A 404 -54.13 72.76 -9.07
CA TYR A 404 -53.37 71.52 -9.19
C TYR A 404 -52.45 71.51 -10.41
N ILE A 405 -52.88 72.06 -11.55
CA ILE A 405 -52.05 72.21 -12.76
C ILE A 405 -50.89 73.19 -12.51
N ALA A 406 -51.12 74.29 -11.79
CA ALA A 406 -50.08 75.28 -11.50
C ALA A 406 -49.04 74.77 -10.48
N GLU A 407 -49.45 73.95 -9.52
CA GLU A 407 -48.57 73.38 -8.49
C GLU A 407 -47.89 72.06 -8.93
N GLN A 408 -48.44 71.39 -9.95
CA GLN A 408 -47.91 70.16 -10.54
C GLN A 408 -46.40 70.18 -10.85
N PRO A 409 -45.81 71.17 -11.55
CA PRO A 409 -44.37 71.14 -11.85
C PRO A 409 -43.50 71.21 -10.59
N LYS A 410 -43.89 72.04 -9.61
CA LYS A 410 -43.15 72.21 -8.35
C LYS A 410 -43.20 70.95 -7.49
N ALA A 411 -44.39 70.36 -7.36
CA ALA A 411 -44.55 69.11 -6.62
C ALA A 411 -43.85 67.93 -7.32
N THR A 412 -43.85 67.89 -8.64
CA THR A 412 -43.11 66.87 -9.43
C THR A 412 -41.60 67.02 -9.25
N GLU A 413 -41.05 68.23 -9.28
CA GLU A 413 -39.63 68.46 -9.00
C GLU A 413 -39.23 68.10 -7.57
N LEU A 414 -40.08 68.40 -6.57
CA LEU A 414 -39.84 68.01 -5.19
C LEU A 414 -39.92 66.49 -4.99
N ASN A 415 -40.82 65.80 -5.70
CA ASN A 415 -40.92 64.34 -5.66
C ASN A 415 -39.72 63.68 -6.35
N LYS A 416 -39.26 64.20 -7.49
CA LYS A 416 -38.03 63.77 -8.16
C LYS A 416 -36.81 63.94 -7.26
N LYS A 417 -36.64 65.11 -6.62
CA LYS A 417 -35.53 65.35 -5.68
C LYS A 417 -35.57 64.42 -4.48
N LYS A 418 -36.76 64.19 -3.89
CA LYS A 418 -36.91 63.24 -2.77
C LYS A 418 -36.61 61.80 -3.21
N ALA A 419 -36.98 61.41 -4.42
CA ALA A 419 -36.65 60.09 -4.95
C ALA A 419 -35.15 59.93 -5.25
N GLU A 420 -34.52 60.94 -5.86
CA GLU A 420 -33.06 60.96 -6.06
C GLU A 420 -32.28 60.93 -4.75
N GLU A 421 -32.74 61.64 -3.71
CA GLU A 421 -32.14 61.61 -2.38
C GLU A 421 -32.30 60.25 -1.71
N LYS A 422 -33.48 59.61 -1.83
CA LYS A 422 -33.71 58.25 -1.33
C LYS A 422 -32.85 57.21 -2.06
N ILE A 423 -32.71 57.32 -3.38
CA ILE A 423 -31.85 56.43 -4.17
C ILE A 423 -30.38 56.64 -3.82
N LYS A 424 -29.94 57.89 -3.64
CA LYS A 424 -28.57 58.18 -3.18
C LYS A 424 -28.33 57.68 -1.75
N ALA A 425 -29.33 57.73 -0.87
CA ALA A 425 -29.24 57.15 0.47
C ALA A 425 -29.14 55.62 0.39
N MET A 426 -30.00 54.96 -0.39
CA MET A 426 -29.95 53.52 -0.60
C MET A 426 -28.64 53.05 -1.26
N GLN A 427 -28.10 53.80 -2.22
CA GLN A 427 -26.80 53.52 -2.83
C GLN A 427 -25.63 53.68 -1.84
N LYS A 428 -25.69 54.68 -0.94
CA LYS A 428 -24.68 54.86 0.10
C LYS A 428 -24.75 53.78 1.17
N GLU A 429 -25.95 53.44 1.64
CA GLU A 429 -26.18 52.32 2.55
C GLU A 429 -25.72 51.01 1.92
N GLU A 430 -25.91 50.83 0.61
CA GLU A 430 -25.41 49.68 -0.14
C GLU A 430 -23.89 49.67 -0.27
N GLU A 431 -23.24 50.81 -0.54
CA GLU A 431 -21.77 50.89 -0.54
C GLU A 431 -21.18 50.60 0.83
N GLU A 432 -21.85 51.01 1.90
CA GLU A 432 -21.47 50.71 3.28
C GLU A 432 -21.70 49.23 3.62
N GLN A 433 -22.81 48.63 3.20
CA GLN A 433 -23.08 47.20 3.37
C GLN A 433 -22.10 46.34 2.56
N LYS A 434 -21.82 46.68 1.30
CA LYS A 434 -20.82 45.98 0.47
C LYS A 434 -19.41 46.10 1.05
N LYS A 435 -19.06 47.24 1.67
CA LYS A 435 -17.79 47.39 2.39
C LYS A 435 -17.76 46.55 3.67
N ALA A 436 -18.83 46.52 4.44
CA ALA A 436 -18.93 45.71 5.65
C ALA A 436 -18.89 44.20 5.34
N GLU A 437 -19.56 43.75 4.27
CA GLU A 437 -19.50 42.37 3.79
C GLU A 437 -18.12 42.00 3.27
N ALA A 438 -17.44 42.90 2.54
CA ALA A 438 -16.07 42.68 2.10
C ALA A 438 -15.07 42.61 3.26
N GLU A 439 -15.25 43.43 4.30
CA GLU A 439 -14.41 43.42 5.50
C GLU A 439 -14.66 42.18 6.37
N ALA A 440 -15.92 41.74 6.49
CA ALA A 440 -16.30 40.49 7.15
C ALA A 440 -15.79 39.25 6.40
N ALA A 441 -15.86 39.25 5.05
CA ALA A 441 -15.31 38.18 4.22
C ALA A 441 -13.77 38.12 4.31
N ALA A 442 -13.09 39.28 4.37
CA ALA A 442 -11.65 39.35 4.58
C ALA A 442 -11.23 38.83 5.97
N ALA A 443 -11.99 39.18 7.01
CA ALA A 443 -11.75 38.68 8.38
C ALA A 443 -11.99 37.16 8.48
N ALA A 444 -13.03 36.63 7.83
CA ALA A 444 -13.30 35.19 7.78
C ALA A 444 -12.24 34.42 6.99
N ALA A 445 -11.74 34.99 5.87
CA ALA A 445 -10.65 34.41 5.11
C ALA A 445 -9.32 34.40 5.88
N ALA A 446 -9.03 35.44 6.67
CA ALA A 446 -7.86 35.51 7.54
C ALA A 446 -7.94 34.48 8.69
N ALA A 447 -9.12 34.28 9.28
CA ALA A 447 -9.34 33.26 10.31
C ALA A 447 -9.16 31.83 9.75
N ALA A 448 -9.70 31.55 8.56
CA ALA A 448 -9.53 30.26 7.89
C ALA A 448 -8.08 29.98 7.42
N ALA A 449 -7.29 31.03 7.17
CA ALA A 449 -5.86 30.90 6.86
C ALA A 449 -5.02 30.63 8.12
N ALA A 450 -5.38 31.21 9.27
CA ALA A 450 -4.74 30.95 10.56
C ALA A 450 -4.98 29.50 11.04
N GLU A 451 -6.20 28.99 10.87
CA GLU A 451 -6.55 27.60 11.25
C GLU A 451 -5.81 26.54 10.42
N LYS A 452 -5.34 26.88 9.21
CA LYS A 452 -4.50 26.01 8.37
C LYS A 452 -3.00 26.06 8.70
N GLN A 453 -2.53 27.02 9.49
CA GLN A 453 -1.12 27.12 9.89
C GLN A 453 -0.82 26.50 11.27
N GLU A 454 -1.84 26.20 12.08
CA GLU A 454 -1.68 25.61 13.43
C GLU A 454 -1.62 24.07 13.46
N THR A 455 -1.60 23.37 12.33
CA THR A 455 -1.28 21.93 12.31
C THR A 455 0.11 21.62 11.73
N PRO A 456 1.19 21.76 12.51
CA PRO A 456 2.40 20.99 12.31
C PRO A 456 2.59 19.96 13.45
N THR A 457 2.55 18.68 13.06
CA THR A 457 3.43 17.61 13.55
C THR A 457 3.50 17.37 15.06
N GLU A 458 2.66 16.47 15.57
CA GLU A 458 3.00 15.71 16.79
C GLU A 458 2.42 14.29 16.70
N GLU A 459 3.02 13.43 15.87
CA GLU A 459 2.90 11.96 16.00
C GLU A 459 4.00 11.26 15.19
N LYS A 460 5.24 11.37 15.68
CA LYS A 460 6.33 10.42 15.40
C LYS A 460 7.23 10.32 16.62
N LYS A 461 6.78 9.55 17.61
CA LYS A 461 7.60 8.80 18.57
C LYS A 461 6.68 7.84 19.31
N GLU A 462 6.60 6.62 18.81
CA GLU A 462 6.44 5.36 19.56
C GLU A 462 6.17 4.23 18.55
N GLU A 463 7.26 3.66 18.02
CA GLU A 463 7.56 2.22 17.95
C GLU A 463 8.92 2.01 17.29
#